data_AF-A0A7S2QA74-F1
#
_entry.id   AF-A0A7S2QA74-F1
#
_cell.length_a   1.000
_cell.length_b   1.000
_cell.length_c   1.000
_cell.angle_alpha   90.00
_cell.angle_beta   90.00
_cell.angle_gamma   90.00
#
_symmetry.space_group_name_H-M   'P 1'
#
loop_
_entity.id
_entity.type
_entity.pdbx_description
1 polymer ?
#
loop_
_entity_poly.entity_id
_entity_poly.type
_entity_poly.pdbx_seq_one_letter_code
_entity_poly.pdbx_strand_id
1 'polypeptide(L)'
;TPTSGGSRSPSRSKDKGDFIPYRDSKLTRVLRSSLGGNAVTLLLVTVHPAMYCVEQTMTSLRFASKARCVDNYVGGGPEEGPRRRDEKSTIDAQQRIIEGLQSKLRALELQRGPDSAENGYWMMQQFQGLQHELKEKEQQLAMKTRLLSERERQLGQLRDQLVGRSDVDE
;
A
#
# COMPACT_ATOMS: atom_id res chain seq x y z
N THR A 1 36.65 -26.22 -57.18
CA THR A 1 36.34 -26.20 -55.74
C THR A 1 35.04 -25.44 -55.55
N PRO A 2 33.93 -26.05 -55.08
CA PRO A 2 32.71 -25.30 -54.82
C PRO A 2 32.77 -24.70 -53.41
N THR A 3 32.72 -23.37 -53.32
CA THR A 3 32.64 -22.65 -52.04
C THR A 3 31.21 -22.61 -51.55
N SER A 4 31.01 -23.16 -50.35
CA SER A 4 29.78 -23.11 -49.56
C SER A 4 29.46 -21.67 -49.13
N GLY A 5 28.36 -21.12 -49.60
CA GLY A 5 27.82 -19.84 -49.15
C GLY A 5 26.36 -20.00 -48.71
N GLY A 6 26.13 -20.74 -47.63
CA GLY A 6 24.81 -20.85 -47.02
C GLY A 6 24.39 -19.50 -46.43
N SER A 7 23.47 -18.80 -47.11
CA SER A 7 22.77 -17.65 -46.57
C SER A 7 21.85 -18.11 -45.44
N ARG A 8 22.36 -18.16 -44.21
CA ARG A 8 21.52 -18.23 -43.00
C ARG A 8 20.83 -16.89 -42.84
N SER A 9 19.61 -16.79 -43.35
CA SER A 9 18.63 -15.80 -42.92
C SER A 9 18.44 -15.95 -41.41
N PRO A 10 18.55 -14.87 -40.61
CA PRO A 10 18.18 -14.95 -39.22
C PRO A 10 16.66 -15.09 -39.19
N SER A 11 16.19 -16.29 -38.85
CA SER A 11 14.83 -16.53 -38.41
C SER A 11 14.56 -15.61 -37.22
N ARG A 12 13.90 -14.48 -37.46
CA ARG A 12 13.30 -13.70 -36.36
C ARG A 12 12.23 -14.60 -35.76
N SER A 13 12.56 -15.22 -34.63
CA SER A 13 11.58 -15.75 -33.72
C SER A 13 10.55 -14.65 -33.49
N LYS A 14 9.30 -14.91 -33.88
CA LYS A 14 8.16 -14.15 -33.39
C LYS A 14 8.04 -14.53 -31.92
N ASP A 15 8.84 -13.90 -31.08
CA ASP A 15 8.67 -13.98 -29.65
C ASP A 15 7.36 -13.28 -29.30
N LYS A 16 6.55 -14.01 -28.54
CA LYS A 16 5.29 -13.56 -27.96
C LYS A 16 5.54 -12.19 -27.33
N GLY A 17 4.84 -11.17 -27.82
CA GLY A 17 5.03 -9.74 -27.54
C GLY A 17 5.97 -9.44 -26.38
N ASP A 18 7.18 -8.99 -26.70
CA ASP A 18 8.24 -8.62 -25.77
C ASP A 18 7.66 -7.92 -24.54
N PHE A 19 7.97 -8.45 -23.35
CA PHE A 19 7.58 -7.83 -22.10
C PHE A 19 8.18 -6.43 -22.02
N ILE A 20 7.34 -5.40 -22.12
CA ILE A 20 7.79 -4.01 -22.01
C ILE A 20 7.87 -3.64 -20.52
N PRO A 21 9.06 -3.31 -19.98
CA PRO A 21 9.31 -3.15 -18.55
C PRO A 21 8.84 -1.80 -17.99
N TYR A 22 7.58 -1.40 -18.23
CA TYR A 22 7.05 -0.13 -17.67
C TYR A 22 7.08 -0.10 -16.14
N ARG A 23 7.14 -1.27 -15.48
CA ARG A 23 7.07 -1.41 -14.02
C ARG A 23 8.43 -1.24 -13.32
N ASP A 24 9.53 -1.19 -14.06
CA ASP A 24 10.88 -1.12 -13.49
C ASP A 24 11.17 0.26 -12.87
N SER A 25 10.49 1.31 -13.34
CA SER A 25 10.56 2.64 -12.73
C SER A 25 9.18 3.27 -12.54
N LYS A 26 9.08 4.17 -11.55
CA LYS A 26 7.87 4.98 -11.36
C LYS A 26 7.60 5.88 -12.56
N LEU A 27 8.65 6.46 -13.16
CA LEU A 27 8.55 7.33 -14.33
C LEU A 27 7.88 6.61 -15.52
N THR A 28 8.40 5.43 -15.89
CA THR A 28 7.86 4.63 -17.00
C THR A 28 6.46 4.08 -16.73
N ARG A 29 6.08 3.92 -15.45
CA ARG A 29 4.73 3.50 -15.07
C ARG A 29 3.72 4.62 -15.29
N VAL A 30 4.06 5.85 -14.93
CA VAL A 30 3.21 7.03 -15.19
C VAL A 30 3.12 7.29 -16.69
N LEU A 31 4.24 7.18 -17.41
CA LEU A 31 4.31 7.42 -18.86
C LEU A 31 3.83 6.26 -19.73
N ARG A 32 3.23 5.21 -19.15
CA ARG A 32 2.81 4.02 -19.90
C ARG A 32 1.82 4.34 -21.03
N SER A 33 0.92 5.31 -20.83
CA SER A 33 -0.01 5.75 -21.88
C SER A 33 0.68 6.50 -23.02
N SER A 34 1.82 7.15 -22.73
CA SER A 34 2.58 7.97 -23.69
C SER A 34 3.57 7.16 -24.52
N LEU A 35 3.95 5.97 -24.09
CA LEU A 35 4.96 5.14 -24.73
C LEU A 35 4.32 3.86 -25.29
N GLY A 36 3.60 3.95 -26.42
CA GLY A 36 2.87 2.86 -27.06
C GLY A 36 1.41 2.69 -26.61
N GLY A 37 0.82 3.74 -26.01
CA GLY A 37 -0.54 3.72 -25.47
C GLY A 37 -1.47 4.74 -26.12
N ASN A 38 -2.57 5.07 -25.44
CA ASN A 38 -3.56 6.03 -25.92
C ASN A 38 -3.15 7.49 -25.65
N ALA A 39 -2.19 8.04 -26.41
CA ALA A 39 -1.77 9.43 -26.25
C ALA A 39 -1.02 9.97 -27.48
N VAL A 40 -1.22 11.25 -27.79
CA VAL A 40 -0.31 11.99 -28.68
C VAL A 40 0.96 12.30 -27.86
N THR A 41 2.12 11.83 -28.32
CA THR A 41 3.39 12.02 -27.59
C THR A 41 4.41 12.70 -28.46
N LEU A 42 5.05 13.74 -27.92
CA LEU A 42 6.15 14.45 -28.53
C LEU A 42 7.40 14.29 -27.65
N LEU A 43 8.52 13.93 -28.25
CA LEU A 43 9.82 13.91 -27.59
C LEU A 43 10.65 15.11 -28.07
N LEU A 44 10.94 16.03 -27.16
CA LEU A 44 11.87 17.13 -27.40
C LEU A 44 13.25 16.74 -26.87
N VAL A 45 14.24 16.73 -27.75
CA VAL A 45 15.62 16.40 -27.40
C VAL A 45 16.47 17.66 -27.44
N THR A 46 16.98 18.05 -26.28
CA THR A 46 17.87 19.19 -26.12
C THR A 46 19.31 18.71 -26.22
N VAL A 47 20.12 19.42 -27.01
CA VAL A 47 21.52 19.07 -27.28
C VAL A 47 22.41 20.29 -27.10
N HIS A 48 23.68 20.05 -26.75
CA HIS A 48 24.66 21.11 -26.53
C HIS A 48 25.72 21.08 -27.65
N PRO A 49 26.07 22.24 -28.26
CA PRO A 49 26.93 22.28 -29.46
C PRO A 49 28.43 22.08 -29.18
N ALA A 50 28.87 22.01 -27.92
CA ALA A 50 30.30 21.93 -27.61
C ALA A 50 30.90 20.55 -27.92
N MET A 51 32.17 20.55 -28.35
CA MET A 51 32.89 19.34 -28.79
C MET A 51 33.01 18.28 -27.69
N TYR A 52 33.16 18.70 -26.43
CA TYR A 52 33.23 17.77 -25.30
C TYR A 52 31.90 17.06 -25.01
N CYS A 53 30.76 17.57 -25.53
CA CYS A 53 29.44 16.97 -25.38
C CYS A 53 29.02 16.08 -26.56
N VAL A 54 29.89 15.88 -27.56
CA VAL A 54 29.54 15.18 -28.81
C VAL A 54 29.08 13.74 -28.54
N GLU A 55 29.75 13.01 -27.66
CA GLU A 55 29.38 11.61 -27.35
C GLU A 55 27.99 11.51 -26.71
N GLN A 56 27.70 12.38 -25.74
CA GLN A 56 26.40 12.45 -25.07
C GLN A 56 25.30 12.89 -26.04
N THR A 57 25.59 13.87 -26.88
CA THR A 57 24.69 14.35 -27.93
C THR A 57 24.35 13.22 -28.92
N MET A 58 25.33 12.42 -29.32
CA MET A 58 25.11 11.25 -30.17
C MET A 58 24.25 10.20 -29.49
N THR A 59 24.43 9.98 -28.20
CA THR A 59 23.59 9.04 -27.42
C THR A 59 22.14 9.53 -27.35
N SER A 60 21.91 10.80 -27.04
CA SER A 60 20.57 11.41 -27.01
C SER A 60 19.87 11.36 -28.37
N LEU A 61 20.58 11.63 -29.47
CA LEU A 61 20.02 11.57 -30.81
C LEU A 61 19.72 10.14 -31.26
N ARG A 62 20.57 9.17 -30.90
CA ARG A 62 20.28 7.74 -31.13
C ARG A 62 19.05 7.29 -30.36
N PHE A 63 18.89 7.75 -29.12
CA PHE A 63 17.68 7.51 -28.34
C PHE A 63 16.46 8.12 -29.02
N ALA A 64 16.54 9.38 -29.47
CA ALA A 64 15.48 10.05 -30.22
C ALA A 64 15.07 9.26 -31.47
N SER A 65 16.05 8.76 -32.22
CA SER A 65 15.80 7.97 -33.43
C SER A 65 15.07 6.66 -33.13
N LYS A 66 15.34 6.02 -31.98
CA LYS A 66 14.60 4.83 -31.55
C LYS A 66 13.19 5.18 -31.06
N ALA A 67 13.07 6.24 -30.27
CA ALA A 67 11.79 6.69 -29.72
C ALA A 67 10.80 7.11 -30.82
N ARG A 68 11.30 7.62 -31.95
CA ARG A 68 10.49 7.92 -33.14
C ARG A 68 9.76 6.69 -33.70
N CYS A 69 10.28 5.48 -33.50
CA CYS A 69 9.66 4.25 -33.99
C CYS A 69 8.56 3.70 -33.05
N VAL A 70 8.24 4.41 -31.96
CA VAL A 70 7.18 4.02 -31.05
C VAL A 70 5.84 4.54 -31.58
N ASP A 71 4.96 3.62 -31.96
CA ASP A 71 3.63 3.95 -32.44
C ASP A 71 2.63 4.01 -31.28
N ASN A 72 2.02 5.19 -31.10
CA ASN A 72 0.90 5.38 -30.20
C ASN A 72 -0.42 5.34 -30.98
N TYR A 73 -1.48 4.88 -30.34
CA TYR A 73 -2.83 5.00 -30.88
C TYR A 73 -3.54 6.17 -30.21
N VAL A 74 -4.39 6.89 -30.92
CA VAL A 74 -5.12 8.04 -30.37
C VAL A 74 -6.59 7.90 -30.74
N GLY A 75 -7.45 7.72 -29.75
CA GLY A 75 -8.90 7.70 -29.95
C GLY A 75 -9.49 6.37 -30.41
N GLY A 76 -8.70 5.32 -30.50
CA GLY A 76 -9.15 3.99 -30.90
C GLY A 76 -8.00 3.20 -31.52
N GLY A 77 -7.80 1.96 -31.11
CA GLY A 77 -7.02 1.03 -31.93
C GLY A 77 -7.77 0.76 -33.26
N PRO A 78 -7.17 0.05 -34.23
CA PRO A 78 -7.78 -0.21 -35.53
C PRO A 78 -9.13 -0.96 -35.52
N GLU A 79 -9.63 -1.42 -34.36
CA GLU A 79 -10.93 -2.09 -34.22
C GLU A 79 -11.94 -1.42 -33.29
N GLU A 80 -11.64 -0.29 -32.65
CA GLU A 80 -12.58 0.28 -31.68
C GLU A 80 -12.71 1.80 -31.85
N GLY A 81 -13.90 2.21 -32.28
CA GLY A 81 -14.31 3.62 -32.43
C GLY A 81 -14.26 4.42 -31.13
N PRO A 82 -14.74 5.68 -31.15
CA PRO A 82 -14.44 6.69 -30.13
C PRO A 82 -14.94 6.24 -28.76
N ARG A 83 -14.06 5.62 -27.97
CA ARG A 83 -14.26 5.38 -26.54
C ARG A 83 -14.14 6.71 -25.82
N ARG A 84 -15.19 7.53 -25.94
CA ARG A 84 -15.69 8.27 -24.79
C ARG A 84 -16.09 7.21 -23.77
N ARG A 85 -15.11 6.77 -23.00
CA ARG A 85 -15.30 5.83 -21.91
C ARG A 85 -16.16 6.56 -20.90
N ASP A 86 -17.45 6.29 -20.93
CA ASP A 86 -18.39 6.76 -19.93
C ASP A 86 -17.79 6.40 -18.58
N GLU A 87 -17.49 7.38 -17.75
CA GLU A 87 -16.95 7.19 -16.40
C GLU A 87 -17.79 6.17 -15.61
N LYS A 88 -19.09 6.12 -15.93
CA LYS A 88 -20.06 5.11 -15.52
C LYS A 88 -19.64 3.67 -15.83
N SER A 89 -19.11 3.38 -17.01
CA SER A 89 -18.65 2.03 -17.40
C SER A 89 -17.46 1.54 -16.56
N THR A 90 -16.57 2.46 -16.17
CA THR A 90 -15.48 2.15 -15.23
C THR A 90 -15.98 1.89 -13.82
N ILE A 91 -16.93 2.70 -13.35
CA ILE A 91 -17.57 2.52 -12.05
C ILE A 91 -18.31 1.18 -12.02
N ASP A 92 -19.10 0.85 -13.05
CA ASP A 92 -19.83 -0.41 -13.15
C ASP A 92 -18.88 -1.62 -13.17
N ALA A 93 -17.75 -1.53 -13.88
CA ALA A 93 -16.75 -2.59 -13.89
C ALA A 93 -16.09 -2.76 -12.51
N GLN A 94 -15.80 -1.67 -11.81
CA GLN A 94 -15.29 -1.71 -10.44
C GLN A 94 -16.34 -2.28 -9.47
N GLN A 95 -17.60 -1.88 -9.60
CA GLN A 95 -18.73 -2.36 -8.81
C GLN A 95 -18.86 -3.88 -8.92
N ARG A 96 -18.78 -4.45 -10.14
CA ARG A 96 -18.83 -5.91 -10.37
C ARG A 96 -17.67 -6.65 -9.72
N ILE A 97 -16.47 -6.07 -9.74
CA ILE A 97 -15.31 -6.68 -9.07
C ILE A 97 -15.52 -6.67 -7.55
N ILE A 98 -16.02 -5.56 -7.00
CA ILE A 98 -16.34 -5.44 -5.57
C ILE A 98 -17.39 -6.49 -5.18
N GLU A 99 -18.48 -6.59 -5.93
CA GLU A 99 -19.55 -7.57 -5.70
C GLU A 99 -19.03 -9.01 -5.80
N GLY A 100 -18.17 -9.29 -6.78
CA GLY A 100 -17.53 -10.60 -6.95
C GLY A 100 -16.60 -10.95 -5.78
N LEU A 101 -15.81 -10.00 -5.30
CA LEU A 101 -14.93 -10.18 -4.14
C LEU A 101 -15.73 -10.36 -2.85
N GLN A 102 -16.79 -9.56 -2.65
CA GLN A 102 -17.71 -9.71 -1.52
C GLN A 102 -18.42 -11.07 -1.52
N SER A 103 -18.77 -11.59 -2.69
CA SER A 103 -19.41 -12.91 -2.82
C SER A 103 -18.42 -14.05 -2.53
N LYS A 104 -17.16 -13.92 -2.95
CA LYS A 104 -16.09 -14.86 -2.56
C LYS A 104 -15.79 -14.81 -1.07
N LEU A 105 -15.79 -13.63 -0.47
CA LEU A 105 -15.64 -13.46 0.98
C LEU A 105 -16.77 -14.19 1.72
N ARG A 106 -18.03 -13.97 1.33
CA ARG A 106 -19.20 -14.66 1.90
C ARG A 106 -19.14 -16.18 1.72
N ALA A 107 -18.68 -16.66 0.57
CA ALA A 107 -18.53 -18.10 0.34
C ALA A 107 -17.41 -18.71 1.20
N LEU A 108 -16.30 -17.99 1.39
CA LEU A 108 -15.21 -18.39 2.29
C LEU A 108 -15.62 -18.31 3.77
N GLU A 109 -16.42 -17.31 4.15
CA GLU A 109 -17.05 -17.23 5.47
C GLU A 109 -18.01 -18.39 5.72
N LEU A 110 -18.72 -18.88 4.69
CA LEU A 110 -19.59 -20.04 4.78
C LEU A 110 -18.81 -21.38 4.85
N GLN A 111 -17.65 -21.45 4.17
CA GLN A 111 -16.73 -22.60 4.25
C GLN A 111 -15.94 -22.62 5.57
N ARG A 112 -15.73 -21.46 6.18
CA ARG A 112 -15.23 -21.33 7.55
C ARG A 112 -16.39 -21.68 8.49
N GLY A 113 -16.57 -22.97 8.73
CA GLY A 113 -17.59 -23.52 9.63
C GLY A 113 -17.56 -22.94 11.06
N PRO A 114 -18.48 -23.37 11.93
CA PRO A 114 -18.80 -22.75 13.23
C PRO A 114 -17.64 -22.67 14.26
N ASP A 115 -16.47 -23.24 13.98
CA ASP A 115 -15.24 -23.08 14.78
C ASP A 115 -14.85 -21.61 15.01
N SER A 116 -15.24 -20.70 14.11
CA SER A 116 -15.01 -19.26 14.30
C SER A 116 -16.01 -18.60 15.26
N ALA A 117 -17.22 -19.14 15.37
CA ALA A 117 -18.22 -18.65 16.31
C ALA A 117 -17.85 -19.09 17.72
N GLU A 118 -17.46 -20.35 17.93
CA GLU A 118 -16.94 -20.82 19.23
C GLU A 118 -15.69 -20.05 19.66
N ASN A 119 -14.73 -19.81 18.76
CA ASN A 119 -13.58 -18.95 19.06
C ASN A 119 -14.00 -17.52 19.41
N GLY A 120 -15.03 -16.97 18.76
CA GLY A 120 -15.59 -15.66 19.08
C GLY A 120 -16.30 -15.62 20.43
N TYR A 121 -17.10 -16.64 20.75
CA TYR A 121 -17.81 -16.79 22.02
C TYR A 121 -16.85 -17.03 23.18
N TRP A 122 -15.85 -17.89 23.00
CA TRP A 122 -14.80 -18.14 23.99
C TRP A 122 -13.98 -16.87 24.26
N MET A 123 -13.58 -16.14 23.20
CA MET A 123 -12.86 -14.88 23.34
C MET A 123 -13.71 -13.81 24.04
N MET A 124 -15.01 -13.74 23.74
CA MET A 124 -15.93 -12.81 24.39
C MET A 124 -16.18 -13.19 25.86
N GLN A 125 -16.29 -14.47 26.19
CA GLN A 125 -16.45 -14.95 27.57
C GLN A 125 -15.17 -14.73 28.41
N GLN A 126 -13.99 -14.98 27.83
CA GLN A 126 -12.71 -14.65 28.44
C GLN A 126 -12.58 -13.13 28.68
N PHE A 127 -12.95 -12.31 27.70
CA PHE A 127 -12.93 -10.85 27.84
C PHE A 127 -13.90 -10.36 28.93
N GLN A 128 -15.11 -10.90 28.99
CA GLN A 128 -16.07 -10.59 30.06
C GLN A 128 -15.56 -10.99 31.44
N GLY A 129 -14.92 -12.16 31.57
CA GLY A 129 -14.31 -12.61 32.83
C GLY A 129 -13.19 -11.67 33.29
N LEU A 130 -12.28 -11.31 32.37
CA LEU A 130 -11.20 -10.35 32.65
C LEU A 130 -11.72 -8.97 33.06
N GLN A 131 -12.80 -8.49 32.42
CA GLN A 131 -13.44 -7.22 32.81
C GLN A 131 -14.02 -7.27 34.22
N HIS A 132 -14.63 -8.39 34.61
CA HIS A 132 -15.13 -8.58 35.97
C HIS A 132 -14.00 -8.58 37.00
N GLU A 133 -12.91 -9.31 36.73
CA GLU A 133 -11.74 -9.35 37.61
C GLU A 133 -11.08 -7.98 37.74
N LEU A 134 -10.94 -7.23 36.64
CA LEU A 134 -10.41 -5.88 36.66
C LEU A 134 -11.25 -4.95 37.56
N LYS A 135 -12.58 -5.01 37.42
CA LYS A 135 -13.51 -4.22 38.23
C LYS A 135 -13.43 -4.58 39.72
N GLU A 136 -13.25 -5.85 40.06
CA GLU A 136 -13.06 -6.29 41.44
C GLU A 136 -11.73 -5.79 42.01
N LYS A 137 -10.65 -5.88 41.23
CA LYS A 137 -9.33 -5.36 41.61
C LYS A 137 -9.34 -3.85 41.79
N GLU A 138 -10.05 -3.10 40.94
CA GLU A 138 -10.26 -1.65 41.10
C GLU A 138 -10.98 -1.32 42.41
N GLN A 139 -12.02 -2.07 42.78
CA GLN A 139 -12.71 -1.90 44.07
C GLN A 139 -11.79 -2.19 45.26
N GLN A 140 -10.99 -3.26 45.17
CA GLN A 140 -10.02 -3.61 46.21
C GLN A 140 -8.96 -2.52 46.38
N LEU A 141 -8.45 -1.98 45.28
CA LEU A 141 -7.52 -0.84 45.31
C LEU A 141 -8.19 0.38 45.94
N ALA A 142 -9.42 0.71 45.55
CA ALA A 142 -10.15 1.85 46.11
C ALA A 142 -10.35 1.72 47.63
N MET A 143 -10.71 0.53 48.13
CA MET A 143 -10.83 0.27 49.56
C MET A 143 -9.49 0.40 50.30
N LYS A 144 -8.42 -0.20 49.76
CA LYS A 144 -7.08 -0.09 50.34
C LYS A 144 -6.59 1.35 50.40
N THR A 145 -6.80 2.12 49.35
CA THR A 145 -6.44 3.56 49.31
C THR A 145 -7.17 4.35 50.39
N ARG A 146 -8.46 4.07 50.65
CA ARG A 146 -9.22 4.72 51.73
C ARG A 146 -8.65 4.40 53.11
N LEU A 147 -8.39 3.13 53.39
CA LEU A 147 -7.82 2.72 54.67
C LEU A 147 -6.42 3.29 54.90
N LEU A 148 -5.59 3.33 53.86
CA LEU A 148 -4.27 3.96 53.93
C LEU A 148 -4.39 5.46 54.22
N SER A 149 -5.29 6.17 53.54
CA SER A 149 -5.55 7.60 53.80
C SER A 149 -6.02 7.86 55.24
N GLU A 150 -6.84 6.96 55.80
CA GLU A 150 -7.29 7.07 57.18
C GLU A 150 -6.15 6.83 58.18
N ARG A 151 -5.28 5.84 57.91
CA ARG A 151 -4.06 5.62 58.70
C ARG A 151 -3.08 6.80 58.61
N GLU A 152 -2.90 7.38 57.43
CA GLU A 152 -2.07 8.57 57.24
C GLU A 152 -2.61 9.77 58.04
N ARG A 153 -3.93 9.96 58.09
CA ARG A 153 -4.56 10.98 58.94
C ARG A 153 -4.30 10.74 60.43
N GLN A 154 -4.45 9.49 60.89
CA GLN A 154 -4.17 9.12 62.28
C GLN A 154 -2.70 9.37 62.65
N LEU A 155 -1.77 8.98 61.77
CA LEU A 155 -0.34 9.24 61.95
C LEU A 155 -0.02 10.74 61.93
N GLY A 156 -0.67 11.51 61.06
CA GLY A 156 -0.55 12.97 61.03
C GLY A 156 -1.00 13.61 62.34
N GLN A 157 -2.15 13.21 62.88
CA GLN A 157 -2.65 13.69 64.17
C GLN A 157 -1.70 13.35 65.32
N LEU A 158 -1.17 12.12 65.37
CA LEU A 158 -0.19 11.70 66.38
C LEU A 158 1.14 12.47 66.25
N ARG A 159 1.60 12.73 65.02
CA ARG A 159 2.79 13.55 64.77
C ARG A 159 2.58 14.98 65.28
N ASP A 160 1.45 15.61 64.96
CA ASP A 160 1.17 16.99 65.37
C ASP A 160 1.04 17.09 66.91
N GLN A 161 0.50 16.06 67.57
CA GLN A 161 0.50 15.95 69.04
C GLN A 161 1.91 15.81 69.64
N LEU A 162 2.83 15.17 68.94
CA LEU A 162 4.23 15.06 69.38
C LEU A 162 5.00 16.37 69.17
N VAL A 163 4.79 17.05 68.05
CA VAL A 163 5.42 18.35 67.74
C VAL A 163 4.94 19.42 68.71
N GLY A 164 3.63 19.54 68.94
CA GLY A 164 3.06 20.51 69.89
C GLY A 164 3.38 20.23 71.36
N ARG A 165 3.92 19.05 71.70
CA ARG A 165 4.45 18.72 73.04
C ARG A 165 5.93 19.05 73.17
N SER A 166 6.64 19.19 72.05
CA SER A 166 8.06 19.56 72.02
C SER A 166 8.25 21.08 72.12
N ASP A 167 7.29 21.87 71.65
CA ASP A 167 7.30 23.35 71.73
C ASP A 167 6.90 23.92 73.12
N VAL A 168 6.65 23.07 74.12
CA VAL A 168 6.24 23.46 75.49
C VAL A 168 7.37 23.27 76.52
N ASP A 169 8.50 22.67 76.11
CA ASP A 169 9.64 22.33 76.99
C ASP A 169 10.91 23.19 76.75
N GLU A 170 10.79 24.43 76.24
CA GLU A 170 11.87 25.44 76.22
C GLU A 170 11.44 26.74 76.90
#